data_AF-A0A7V2F3W7-F1
#
_entry.id   AF-A0A7V2F3W7-F1
#
_cell.length_a   1.000
_cell.length_b   1.000
_cell.length_c   1.000
_cell.angle_alpha   90.00
_cell.angle_beta   90.00
_cell.angle_gamma   90.00
#
_symmetry.space_group_name_H-M   'P 1'
#
loop_
_entity.id
_entity.type
_entity.pdbx_description
1 polymer ?
#
loop_
_entity_poly.entity_id
_entity_poly.type
_entity_poly.pdbx_seq_one_letter_code
_entity_poly.pdbx_strand_id
1 'polypeptide(L)'
;DLLRAVVRDYSLIPYENLTKIIKKFTAPGPTERLRGPGEVIEGYIERRTGGTCFSLTYCLGAILSGAGYECHPVMADMKRPNIHCALVAIVKGKRYLIDPGYLLGEPVELAGAAAAVETSFGRVELRPRSGGRYDLFTVSGGEAKWRYRVRTAPVPRSLFLGYWQESFSLPMMNSIQLTKLTERGHLYIRDHHLRLRRGEEKLNENIRSDLELRIEREFGIPAGITAEVREHLERMKESWRTRRREDR
;
A
#
# COMPACT_ATOMS: atom_id res chain seq x y z
N ASP A 1 -9.51 -3.87 22.03
CA ASP A 1 -9.75 -5.14 21.33
C ASP A 1 -10.37 -4.95 19.95
N LEU A 2 -11.50 -4.25 19.81
CA LEU A 2 -12.15 -4.05 18.50
C LEU A 2 -11.26 -3.37 17.44
N LEU A 3 -10.59 -2.24 17.74
CA LEU A 3 -9.70 -1.57 16.78
C LEU A 3 -8.62 -2.52 16.21
N ARG A 4 -7.99 -3.32 17.07
CA ARG A 4 -6.96 -4.27 16.64
C ARG A 4 -7.55 -5.36 15.75
N ALA A 5 -8.73 -5.88 16.10
CA ALA A 5 -9.42 -6.89 15.29
C ALA A 5 -9.76 -6.35 13.90
N VAL A 6 -10.38 -5.16 13.81
CA VAL A 6 -10.72 -4.52 12.53
C VAL A 6 -9.47 -4.29 11.69
N VAL A 7 -8.40 -3.74 12.27
CA VAL A 7 -7.16 -3.46 11.54
C VAL A 7 -6.51 -4.75 11.05
N ARG A 8 -6.41 -5.78 11.90
CA ARG A 8 -5.82 -7.07 11.53
C ARG A 8 -6.57 -7.71 10.37
N ASP A 9 -7.90 -7.75 10.44
CA ASP A 9 -8.73 -8.41 9.44
C ASP A 9 -8.72 -7.59 8.13
N TYR A 10 -8.74 -6.26 8.22
CA TYR A 10 -8.62 -5.38 7.06
C TYR A 10 -7.24 -5.48 6.37
N SER A 11 -6.16 -5.69 7.13
CA SER A 11 -4.80 -5.90 6.60
C SER A 11 -4.65 -7.18 5.77
N LEU A 12 -5.68 -8.04 5.69
CA LEU A 12 -5.72 -9.17 4.75
C LEU A 12 -6.01 -8.74 3.30
N ILE A 13 -6.57 -7.54 3.11
CA ILE A 13 -6.75 -6.94 1.78
C ILE A 13 -5.36 -6.60 1.24
N PRO A 14 -4.98 -7.12 0.05
CA PRO A 14 -3.63 -6.92 -0.46
C PRO A 14 -3.39 -5.46 -0.83
N TYR A 15 -2.15 -5.02 -0.69
CA TYR A 15 -1.71 -3.88 -1.47
C TYR A 15 -1.49 -4.34 -2.89
N GLU A 16 -2.05 -3.61 -3.85
CA GLU A 16 -1.83 -3.84 -5.27
C GLU A 16 -2.02 -2.54 -6.04
N ASN A 17 -1.31 -2.37 -7.15
CA ASN A 17 -1.51 -1.24 -8.05
C ASN A 17 -2.15 -1.62 -9.39
N LEU A 18 -2.61 -2.86 -9.56
CA LEU A 18 -3.24 -3.36 -10.80
C LEU A 18 -4.51 -2.55 -11.10
N THR A 19 -5.42 -2.48 -10.13
CA THR A 19 -6.68 -1.74 -10.27
C THR A 19 -6.45 -0.24 -10.46
N LYS A 20 -5.41 0.30 -9.84
CA LYS A 20 -5.02 1.70 -10.00
C LYS A 20 -4.45 1.96 -11.40
N ILE A 21 -3.69 1.01 -11.96
CA ILE A 21 -3.23 1.08 -13.34
C ILE A 21 -4.42 1.04 -14.29
N ILE A 22 -5.37 0.11 -14.11
CA ILE A 22 -6.59 0.06 -14.93
C ILE A 22 -7.32 1.41 -14.88
N LYS A 23 -7.65 1.92 -13.68
CA LYS A 23 -8.33 3.21 -13.51
C LYS A 23 -7.56 4.37 -14.16
N LYS A 24 -6.22 4.37 -14.12
CA LYS A 24 -5.38 5.40 -14.79
C LYS A 24 -5.73 5.53 -16.27
N PHE A 25 -5.96 4.40 -16.95
CA PHE A 25 -6.16 4.32 -18.39
C PHE A 25 -7.63 4.27 -18.80
N THR A 26 -8.55 3.88 -17.92
CA THR A 26 -9.97 3.69 -18.26
C THR A 26 -10.91 4.74 -17.68
N ALA A 27 -10.54 5.39 -16.56
CA ALA A 27 -11.42 6.38 -15.94
C ALA A 27 -11.45 7.69 -16.76
N PRO A 28 -12.62 8.35 -16.86
CA PRO A 28 -12.81 9.55 -17.69
C PRO A 28 -12.05 10.77 -17.18
N GLY A 29 -11.79 10.85 -15.87
CA GLY A 29 -11.13 12.00 -15.26
C GLY A 29 -10.35 11.67 -13.98
N PRO A 30 -9.56 12.63 -13.47
CA PRO A 30 -8.72 12.44 -12.29
C PRO A 30 -9.50 12.05 -11.02
N THR A 31 -10.73 12.54 -10.86
CA THR A 31 -11.56 12.26 -9.68
C THR A 31 -12.13 10.85 -9.74
N GLU A 32 -12.59 10.42 -10.91
CA GLU A 32 -13.17 9.09 -11.14
C GLU A 32 -12.12 7.97 -11.03
N ARG A 33 -10.83 8.30 -11.11
CA ARG A 33 -9.73 7.36 -10.85
C ARG A 33 -9.66 6.89 -9.39
N LEU A 34 -10.16 7.69 -8.44
CA LEU A 34 -10.02 7.42 -7.01
C LEU A 34 -10.99 6.33 -6.57
N ARG A 35 -10.48 5.13 -6.26
CA ARG A 35 -11.30 4.01 -5.75
C ARG A 35 -11.71 4.25 -4.29
N GLY A 36 -12.99 4.59 -4.07
CA GLY A 36 -13.56 4.79 -2.74
C GLY A 36 -13.83 3.48 -1.96
N PRO A 37 -14.39 3.56 -0.74
CA PRO A 37 -14.61 2.40 0.13
C PRO A 37 -15.45 1.29 -0.51
N GLY A 38 -16.56 1.65 -1.18
CA GLY A 38 -17.41 0.69 -1.89
C GLY A 38 -16.63 -0.10 -2.94
N GLU A 39 -15.94 0.60 -3.84
CA GLU A 39 -15.12 -0.03 -4.89
C GLU A 39 -14.00 -0.92 -4.34
N VAL A 40 -13.38 -0.56 -3.21
CA VAL A 40 -12.33 -1.36 -2.57
C VAL A 40 -12.89 -2.64 -1.98
N ILE A 41 -13.98 -2.54 -1.21
CA ILE A 41 -14.60 -3.70 -0.54
C ILE A 41 -15.24 -4.66 -1.53
N GLU A 42 -16.04 -4.15 -2.48
CA GLU A 42 -16.64 -4.96 -3.55
C GLU A 42 -15.56 -5.66 -4.38
N GLY A 43 -14.51 -4.93 -4.77
CA GLY A 43 -13.38 -5.50 -5.51
C GLY A 43 -12.64 -6.60 -4.73
N TYR A 44 -12.56 -6.50 -3.41
CA TYR A 44 -11.97 -7.55 -2.57
C TYR A 44 -12.89 -8.77 -2.45
N ILE A 45 -14.19 -8.57 -2.25
CA ILE A 45 -15.17 -9.65 -2.11
C ILE A 45 -15.27 -10.45 -3.42
N GLU A 46 -15.41 -9.75 -4.56
CA GLU A 46 -15.68 -10.40 -5.85
C GLU A 46 -14.43 -10.93 -6.54
N ARG A 47 -13.32 -10.19 -6.44
CA ARG A 47 -12.13 -10.43 -7.27
C ARG A 47 -10.84 -10.47 -6.47
N ARG A 48 -10.91 -10.45 -5.13
CA ARG A 48 -9.76 -10.40 -4.21
C ARG A 48 -8.79 -9.24 -4.47
N THR A 49 -9.22 -8.24 -5.24
CA THR A 49 -8.43 -7.03 -5.48
C THR A 49 -8.35 -6.21 -4.21
N GLY A 50 -7.30 -5.42 -4.07
CA GLY A 50 -7.13 -4.56 -2.91
C GLY A 50 -7.01 -3.11 -3.33
N GLY A 51 -5.89 -2.48 -3.03
CA GLY A 51 -5.61 -1.15 -3.53
C GLY A 51 -4.23 -0.64 -3.14
N THR A 52 -3.95 0.63 -3.43
CA THR A 52 -2.71 1.28 -2.97
C THR A 52 -2.90 1.92 -1.60
N CYS A 53 -1.81 2.45 -1.00
CA CYS A 53 -1.84 3.08 0.32
C CYS A 53 -2.95 4.12 0.48
N PHE A 54 -3.19 4.95 -0.54
CA PHE A 54 -4.26 5.95 -0.51
C PHE A 54 -5.67 5.35 -0.43
N SER A 55 -6.02 4.44 -1.34
CA SER A 55 -7.34 3.80 -1.34
C SER A 55 -7.56 2.94 -0.09
N LEU A 56 -6.54 2.20 0.35
CA LEU A 56 -6.63 1.36 1.54
C LEU A 56 -6.76 2.18 2.82
N THR A 57 -5.98 3.26 2.97
CA THR A 57 -6.08 4.18 4.12
C THR A 57 -7.42 4.90 4.12
N TYR A 58 -7.89 5.38 2.97
CA TYR A 58 -9.16 6.09 2.85
C TYR A 58 -10.35 5.17 3.20
N CYS A 59 -10.34 3.94 2.68
CA CYS A 59 -11.38 2.96 2.98
C CYS A 59 -11.38 2.53 4.45
N LEU A 60 -10.22 2.25 5.06
CA LEU A 60 -10.15 1.94 6.49
C LEU A 60 -10.62 3.12 7.35
N GLY A 61 -10.22 4.35 7.00
CA GLY A 61 -10.68 5.55 7.69
C GLY A 61 -12.20 5.69 7.67
N ALA A 62 -12.84 5.44 6.52
CA ALA A 62 -14.30 5.46 6.41
C ALA A 62 -14.97 4.39 7.30
N ILE A 63 -14.42 3.17 7.33
CA ILE A 63 -14.93 2.08 8.19
C ILE A 63 -14.82 2.47 9.66
N LEU A 64 -13.65 2.94 10.10
CA LEU A 64 -13.42 3.30 11.50
C LEU A 64 -14.27 4.51 11.93
N SER A 65 -14.35 5.56 11.11
CA SER A 65 -15.23 6.70 11.38
C SER A 65 -16.70 6.30 11.43
N GLY A 66 -17.15 5.42 10.53
CA GLY A 66 -18.51 4.88 10.55
C GLY A 66 -18.81 4.05 11.81
N ALA A 67 -17.79 3.41 12.39
CA ALA A 67 -17.87 2.70 13.66
C ALA A 67 -17.68 3.61 14.90
N GLY A 68 -17.61 4.94 14.72
CA GLY A 68 -17.50 5.91 15.80
C GLY A 68 -16.08 6.17 16.32
N TYR A 69 -15.05 5.68 15.64
CA TYR A 69 -13.67 6.01 15.97
C TYR A 69 -13.29 7.40 15.42
N GLU A 70 -12.63 8.19 16.25
CA GLU A 70 -11.92 9.37 15.78
C GLU A 70 -10.64 8.94 15.06
N CYS A 71 -10.54 9.25 13.76
CA CYS A 71 -9.35 8.95 12.96
C CYS A 71 -9.17 9.93 11.81
N HIS A 72 -7.93 10.09 11.34
CA HIS A 72 -7.60 10.97 10.23
C HIS A 72 -6.42 10.44 9.40
N PRO A 73 -6.41 10.66 8.07
CA PRO A 73 -5.28 10.29 7.24
C PRO A 73 -4.08 11.19 7.54
N VAL A 74 -2.90 10.59 7.43
CA VAL A 74 -1.62 11.25 7.62
C VAL A 74 -0.69 10.96 6.45
N MET A 75 0.16 11.93 6.10
CA MET A 75 1.07 11.79 4.97
C MET A 75 2.46 11.35 5.41
N ALA A 76 3.09 10.56 4.55
CA ALA A 76 4.42 10.02 4.76
C ALA A 76 5.33 10.24 3.54
N ASP A 77 6.61 10.43 3.84
CA ASP A 77 7.68 10.56 2.86
C ASP A 77 8.41 9.23 2.70
N MET A 78 8.72 8.91 1.45
CA MET A 78 9.62 7.81 1.12
C MET A 78 10.80 8.41 0.34
N LYS A 79 11.11 7.88 -0.85
CA LYS A 79 12.06 8.49 -1.78
C LYS A 79 11.63 9.86 -2.29
N ARG A 80 10.33 10.20 -2.16
CA ARG A 80 9.77 11.51 -2.45
C ARG A 80 8.80 11.91 -1.33
N PRO A 81 8.58 13.22 -1.12
CA PRO A 81 7.60 13.67 -0.13
C PRO A 81 6.17 13.26 -0.50
N ASN A 82 5.34 13.01 0.51
CA ASN A 82 3.88 12.80 0.37
C ASN A 82 3.44 11.70 -0.62
N ILE A 83 4.27 10.69 -0.90
CA ILE A 83 3.91 9.58 -1.81
C ILE A 83 3.36 8.35 -1.08
N HIS A 84 3.35 8.37 0.25
CA HIS A 84 2.74 7.35 1.10
C HIS A 84 1.79 8.01 2.09
N CYS A 85 0.85 7.24 2.61
CA CYS A 85 -0.05 7.69 3.66
C CYS A 85 -0.38 6.53 4.60
N ALA A 86 -0.78 6.89 5.80
CA ALA A 86 -1.24 6.01 6.84
C ALA A 86 -2.44 6.65 7.55
N LEU A 87 -2.98 5.99 8.56
CA LEU A 87 -4.08 6.48 9.37
C LEU A 87 -3.61 6.67 10.81
N VAL A 88 -4.06 7.74 11.46
CA VAL A 88 -3.98 7.87 12.92
C VAL A 88 -5.39 7.71 13.49
N ALA A 89 -5.53 6.81 14.46
CA ALA A 89 -6.77 6.63 15.23
C ALA A 89 -6.56 7.06 16.69
N ILE A 90 -7.59 7.63 17.30
CA ILE A 90 -7.60 8.07 18.69
C ILE A 90 -8.56 7.19 19.49
N VAL A 91 -8.04 6.55 20.54
CA VAL A 91 -8.82 5.68 21.43
C VAL A 91 -8.47 6.02 22.86
N LYS A 92 -9.47 6.46 23.66
CA LYS A 92 -9.29 6.83 25.07
C LYS A 92 -8.11 7.79 25.29
N GLY A 93 -7.99 8.82 24.44
CA GLY A 93 -6.92 9.83 24.49
C GLY A 93 -5.56 9.37 23.95
N LYS A 94 -5.40 8.09 23.57
CA LYS A 94 -4.17 7.55 22.99
C LYS A 94 -4.23 7.55 21.48
N ARG A 95 -3.10 7.85 20.83
CA ARG A 95 -2.96 7.87 19.38
C ARG A 95 -2.29 6.59 18.89
N TYR A 96 -2.82 6.01 17.82
CA TYR A 96 -2.31 4.80 17.18
C TYR A 96 -2.07 5.05 15.69
N LEU A 97 -0.88 4.70 15.20
CA LEU A 97 -0.58 4.65 13.77
C LEU A 97 -1.04 3.31 13.20
N ILE A 98 -1.71 3.37 12.05
CA ILE A 98 -2.19 2.20 11.32
C ILE A 98 -1.79 2.37 9.85
N ASP A 99 -1.13 1.35 9.28
CA ASP A 99 -0.72 1.35 7.87
C ASP A 99 -1.23 0.09 7.18
N PRO A 100 -2.51 0.08 6.75
CA PRO A 100 -3.17 -1.14 6.29
C PRO A 100 -2.60 -1.68 4.99
N GLY A 101 -1.83 -0.88 4.25
CA GLY A 101 -1.26 -1.24 2.96
C GLY A 101 0.24 -1.57 3.01
N TYR A 102 0.92 -1.42 4.15
CA TYR A 102 2.37 -1.58 4.18
C TYR A 102 2.92 -1.95 5.56
N LEU A 103 3.32 -3.23 5.71
CA LEU A 103 4.15 -3.78 6.79
C LEU A 103 3.59 -3.77 8.23
N LEU A 104 2.63 -2.91 8.57
CA LEU A 104 1.97 -2.87 9.88
C LEU A 104 0.59 -3.54 9.83
N GLY A 105 0.53 -4.79 10.28
CA GLY A 105 -0.74 -5.53 10.41
C GLY A 105 -1.52 -5.22 11.70
N GLU A 106 -1.02 -4.32 12.55
CA GLU A 106 -1.69 -3.93 13.78
C GLU A 106 -1.47 -2.44 14.12
N PRO A 107 -2.34 -1.82 14.94
CA PRO A 107 -2.16 -0.45 15.41
C PRO A 107 -0.94 -0.32 16.35
N VAL A 108 -0.09 0.67 16.10
CA VAL A 108 1.10 0.95 16.91
C VAL A 108 0.92 2.25 17.70
N GLU A 109 1.05 2.20 19.02
CA GLU A 109 0.86 3.38 19.88
C GLU A 109 1.94 4.44 19.64
N LEU A 110 1.53 5.70 19.46
CA LEU A 110 2.40 6.86 19.26
C LEU A 110 2.75 7.51 20.60
N ALA A 111 3.45 6.75 21.46
CA ALA A 111 3.74 7.13 22.84
C ALA A 111 4.95 8.08 23.03
N GLY A 112 5.55 8.59 21.94
CA GLY A 112 6.76 9.42 22.02
C GLY A 112 8.06 8.65 22.31
N ALA A 113 7.97 7.32 22.45
CA ALA A 113 9.08 6.40 22.54
C ALA A 113 9.12 5.48 21.31
N ALA A 114 10.24 4.79 21.10
CA ALA A 114 10.31 3.77 20.06
C ALA A 114 9.36 2.62 20.38
N ALA A 115 8.63 2.15 19.38
CA ALA A 115 7.77 0.98 19.46
C ALA A 115 8.23 -0.07 18.45
N ALA A 116 8.04 -1.34 18.77
CA ALA A 116 8.36 -2.44 17.89
C ALA A 116 7.20 -3.41 17.77
N VAL A 117 7.01 -3.95 16.57
CA VAL A 117 6.03 -4.98 16.24
C VAL A 117 6.78 -6.17 15.67
N GLU A 118 6.60 -7.33 16.27
CA GLU A 118 7.11 -8.57 15.71
C GLU A 118 6.22 -9.02 14.54
N THR A 119 6.85 -9.46 13.47
CA THR A 119 6.17 -9.88 12.24
C THR A 119 6.75 -11.20 11.74
N SER A 120 6.04 -11.88 10.84
CA SER A 120 6.52 -13.13 10.23
C SER A 120 7.81 -12.95 9.39
N PHE A 121 8.22 -11.73 9.10
CA PHE A 121 9.36 -11.39 8.25
C PHE A 121 10.47 -10.60 8.99
N GLY A 122 10.43 -10.58 10.32
CA GLY A 122 11.36 -9.86 11.20
C GLY A 122 10.63 -8.88 12.11
N ARG A 123 11.27 -7.76 12.43
CA ARG A 123 10.71 -6.73 13.33
C ARG A 123 10.42 -5.44 12.56
N VAL A 124 9.31 -4.78 12.86
CA VAL A 124 9.04 -3.42 12.40
C VAL A 124 9.22 -2.48 13.59
N GLU A 125 10.00 -1.42 13.40
CA GLU A 125 10.25 -0.43 14.44
C GLU A 125 9.76 0.94 14.01
N LEU A 126 9.01 1.59 14.90
CA LEU A 126 8.55 2.96 14.76
C LEU A 126 9.33 3.83 15.74
N ARG A 127 10.18 4.72 15.23
CA ARG A 127 11.10 5.53 16.04
C ARG A 127 10.68 7.00 16.02
N PRO A 128 10.48 7.65 17.18
CA PRO A 128 10.05 9.04 17.25
C PRO A 128 11.12 9.99 16.71
N ARG A 129 10.64 11.11 16.16
CA ARG A 129 11.43 12.26 15.68
C ARG A 129 10.79 13.53 16.23
N SER A 130 11.54 14.63 16.19
CA SER A 130 11.00 15.96 16.57
C SER A 130 9.82 16.37 15.66
N GLY A 131 8.91 17.18 16.23
CA GLY A 131 7.79 17.77 15.48
C GLY A 131 6.69 16.78 15.11
N GLY A 132 6.40 15.79 15.95
CA GLY A 132 5.31 14.83 15.73
C GLY A 132 5.53 13.94 14.50
N ARG A 133 6.77 13.53 14.28
CA ARG A 133 7.16 12.67 13.16
C ARG A 133 7.69 11.35 13.67
N TYR A 134 7.55 10.30 12.88
CA TYR A 134 8.12 9.00 13.18
C TYR A 134 8.76 8.41 11.94
N ASP A 135 9.91 7.74 12.11
CA ASP A 135 10.54 6.95 11.08
C ASP A 135 10.20 5.47 11.28
N LEU A 136 9.76 4.79 10.22
CA LEU A 136 9.51 3.36 10.23
C LEU A 136 10.70 2.61 9.63
N PHE A 137 11.14 1.57 10.33
CA PHE A 137 12.21 0.66 9.92
C PHE A 137 11.72 -0.78 9.89
N THR A 138 12.28 -1.59 9.02
CA THR A 138 12.25 -3.05 9.17
C THR A 138 13.61 -3.53 9.65
N VAL A 139 13.67 -4.39 10.65
CA VAL A 139 14.88 -4.94 11.25
C VAL A 139 14.90 -6.45 11.08
N SER A 140 16.02 -7.00 10.63
CA SER A 140 16.22 -8.43 10.41
C SER A 140 17.72 -8.71 10.26
N GLY A 141 18.21 -9.79 10.86
CA GLY A 141 19.64 -10.11 10.88
C GLY A 141 20.49 -8.97 11.47
N GLY A 142 19.95 -8.22 12.43
CA GLY A 142 20.60 -7.04 13.03
C GLY A 142 20.61 -5.77 12.17
N GLU A 143 20.24 -5.83 10.88
CA GLU A 143 20.24 -4.67 9.98
C GLU A 143 18.89 -3.94 10.01
N ALA A 144 18.91 -2.63 10.27
CA ALA A 144 17.73 -1.77 10.22
C ALA A 144 17.62 -1.04 8.87
N LYS A 145 16.56 -1.33 8.13
CA LYS A 145 16.25 -0.69 6.84
C LYS A 145 15.12 0.33 6.99
N TRP A 146 15.44 1.60 6.76
CA TRP A 146 14.44 2.68 6.72
C TRP A 146 13.43 2.46 5.60
N ARG A 147 12.15 2.75 5.88
CA ARG A 147 11.04 2.55 4.96
C ARG A 147 10.34 3.85 4.58
N TYR A 148 9.91 4.61 5.58
CA TYR A 148 9.25 5.88 5.39
C TYR A 148 9.32 6.74 6.65
N ARG A 149 8.99 8.02 6.50
CA ARG A 149 8.77 8.97 7.58
C ARG A 149 7.34 9.47 7.55
N VAL A 150 6.59 9.33 8.64
CA VAL A 150 5.20 9.82 8.74
C VAL A 150 5.12 11.08 9.60
N ARG A 151 4.26 12.03 9.19
CA ARG A 151 3.83 13.18 10.01
C ARG A 151 2.52 12.82 10.68
N THR A 152 2.43 12.84 12.00
CA THR A 152 1.21 12.36 12.70
C THR A 152 0.12 13.42 12.85
N ALA A 153 0.28 14.59 12.22
CA ALA A 153 -0.73 15.64 12.23
C ALA A 153 -1.74 15.39 11.08
N PRO A 154 -3.03 15.71 11.29
CA PRO A 154 -4.05 15.54 10.26
C PRO A 154 -3.72 16.37 9.02
N VAL A 155 -4.09 15.85 7.86
CA VAL A 155 -3.97 16.57 6.58
C VAL A 155 -5.37 16.97 6.09
N PRO A 156 -5.56 18.21 5.61
CA PRO A 156 -6.84 18.62 5.03
C PRO A 156 -7.30 17.67 3.94
N ARG A 157 -8.60 17.36 3.90
CA ARG A 157 -9.17 16.40 2.93
C ARG A 157 -8.82 16.74 1.49
N SER A 158 -8.91 18.01 1.11
CA SER A 158 -8.55 18.48 -0.24
C SER A 158 -7.10 18.17 -0.59
N LEU A 159 -6.17 18.36 0.36
CA LEU A 159 -4.75 18.10 0.16
C LEU A 159 -4.46 16.60 0.06
N PHE A 160 -5.10 15.77 0.90
CA PHE A 160 -4.99 14.31 0.80
C PHE A 160 -5.48 13.80 -0.57
N LEU A 161 -6.63 14.29 -1.04
CA LEU A 161 -7.16 13.94 -2.36
C LEU A 161 -6.27 14.43 -3.50
N GLY A 162 -5.65 15.61 -3.34
CA GLY A 162 -4.65 16.13 -4.28
C GLY A 162 -3.45 15.19 -4.42
N TYR A 163 -2.82 14.80 -3.31
CA TYR A 163 -1.71 13.85 -3.32
C TYR A 163 -2.10 12.48 -3.89
N TRP A 164 -3.33 12.01 -3.61
CA TRP A 164 -3.82 10.78 -4.20
C TRP A 164 -3.95 10.91 -5.73
N GLN A 165 -4.50 12.00 -6.25
CA GLN A 165 -4.59 12.22 -7.70
C GLN A 165 -3.20 12.31 -8.35
N GLU A 166 -2.27 13.07 -7.76
CA GLU A 166 -0.88 13.19 -8.23
C GLU A 166 -0.16 11.83 -8.26
N SER A 167 -0.51 10.93 -7.35
CA SER A 167 0.12 9.61 -7.26
C SER A 167 -0.11 8.72 -8.51
N PHE A 168 -1.05 9.07 -9.40
CA PHE A 168 -1.24 8.40 -10.70
C PHE A 168 -0.17 8.74 -11.74
N SER A 169 0.58 9.81 -11.51
CA SER A 169 1.68 10.26 -12.38
C SER A 169 3.05 9.77 -11.89
N LEU A 170 3.10 9.07 -10.76
CA LEU A 170 4.37 8.58 -10.20
C LEU A 170 4.95 7.41 -11.00
N PRO A 171 6.30 7.25 -11.03
CA PRO A 171 6.95 6.16 -11.76
C PRO A 171 6.50 4.74 -11.37
N MET A 172 5.95 4.55 -10.17
CA MET A 172 5.38 3.27 -9.73
C MET A 172 4.23 2.79 -10.63
N MET A 173 3.55 3.71 -11.32
CA MET A 173 2.45 3.41 -12.24
C MET A 173 2.92 2.84 -13.58
N ASN A 174 4.22 2.60 -13.73
CA ASN A 174 4.85 2.02 -14.92
C ASN A 174 5.28 0.57 -14.71
N SER A 175 4.92 -0.03 -13.58
CA SER A 175 5.33 -1.36 -13.13
C SER A 175 4.22 -2.00 -12.32
N ILE A 176 4.15 -3.33 -12.33
CA ILE A 176 3.23 -4.07 -11.45
C ILE A 176 3.85 -4.18 -10.06
N GLN A 177 3.08 -3.89 -9.01
CA GLN A 177 3.50 -3.97 -7.61
C GLN A 177 2.38 -4.52 -6.72
N LEU A 178 2.65 -5.62 -6.04
CA LEU A 178 1.73 -6.22 -5.08
C LEU A 178 2.46 -6.60 -3.79
N THR A 179 1.78 -6.47 -2.66
CA THR A 179 2.26 -7.00 -1.39
C THR A 179 1.13 -7.49 -0.51
N LYS A 180 1.37 -8.59 0.21
CA LYS A 180 0.44 -9.14 1.18
C LYS A 180 1.23 -9.74 2.35
N LEU A 181 0.69 -9.55 3.56
CA LEU A 181 1.15 -10.29 4.73
C LEU A 181 0.41 -11.62 4.78
N THR A 182 1.17 -12.70 4.90
CA THR A 182 0.65 -14.07 4.98
C THR A 182 1.25 -14.76 6.19
N GLU A 183 0.65 -15.87 6.62
CA GLU A 183 1.22 -16.74 7.65
C GLU A 183 2.61 -17.26 7.26
N ARG A 184 2.86 -17.43 5.95
CA ARG A 184 4.15 -17.86 5.40
C ARG A 184 5.21 -16.77 5.39
N GLY A 185 4.84 -15.50 5.63
CA GLY A 185 5.74 -14.37 5.56
C GLY A 185 5.19 -13.19 4.75
N HIS A 186 6.08 -12.25 4.43
CA HIS A 186 5.80 -11.11 3.57
C HIS A 186 6.00 -11.49 2.11
N LEU A 187 4.90 -11.53 1.37
CA LEU A 187 4.91 -11.77 -0.07
C LEU A 187 4.92 -10.44 -0.82
N TYR A 188 5.81 -10.32 -1.81
CA TYR A 188 6.00 -9.14 -2.62
C TYR A 188 6.20 -9.53 -4.08
N ILE A 189 5.48 -8.88 -4.99
CA ILE A 189 5.71 -8.98 -6.44
C ILE A 189 6.06 -7.60 -6.97
N ARG A 190 7.12 -7.52 -7.77
CA ARG A 190 7.41 -6.37 -8.63
C ARG A 190 7.74 -6.82 -10.04
N ASP A 191 6.91 -6.41 -10.99
CA ASP A 191 6.94 -6.88 -12.37
C ASP A 191 6.97 -8.41 -12.40
N HIS A 192 8.09 -9.01 -12.79
CA HIS A 192 8.28 -10.46 -12.90
C HIS A 192 9.10 -11.06 -11.74
N HIS A 193 9.34 -10.29 -10.67
CA HIS A 193 10.08 -10.75 -9.51
C HIS A 193 9.16 -10.97 -8.33
N LEU A 194 8.98 -12.24 -7.95
CA LEU A 194 8.33 -12.63 -6.72
C LEU A 194 9.37 -12.77 -5.61
N ARG A 195 9.02 -12.31 -4.42
CA ARG A 195 9.81 -12.46 -3.21
C ARG A 195 8.92 -12.87 -2.04
N LEU A 196 9.31 -13.93 -1.36
CA LEU A 196 8.75 -14.30 -0.06
C LEU A 196 9.84 -14.12 1.00
N ARG A 197 9.52 -13.40 2.07
CA ARG A 197 10.41 -13.21 3.21
C ARG A 197 9.79 -13.78 4.48
N ARG A 198 10.55 -14.62 5.19
CA ARG A 198 10.14 -15.24 6.45
C ARG A 198 11.32 -15.24 7.42
N GLY A 199 11.27 -14.41 8.47
CA GLY A 199 12.45 -14.14 9.30
C GLY A 199 13.67 -13.74 8.44
N GLU A 200 14.74 -14.54 8.54
CA GLU A 200 15.97 -14.38 7.75
C GLU A 200 15.91 -15.07 6.38
N GLU A 201 14.97 -15.99 6.18
CA GLU A 201 14.78 -16.68 4.90
C GLU A 201 14.18 -15.74 3.85
N LYS A 202 14.72 -15.85 2.64
CA LYS A 202 14.28 -15.06 1.49
C LYS A 202 14.30 -15.90 0.23
N LEU A 203 13.12 -16.24 -0.26
CA LEU A 203 12.95 -16.81 -1.59
C LEU A 203 12.80 -15.69 -2.62
N ASN A 204 13.52 -15.77 -3.74
CA ASN A 204 13.31 -14.91 -4.90
C ASN A 204 13.09 -15.78 -6.13
N GLU A 205 12.12 -15.41 -6.93
CA GLU A 205 11.75 -16.16 -8.12
C GLU A 205 11.44 -15.21 -9.27
N ASN A 206 11.87 -15.57 -10.48
CA ASN A 206 11.44 -14.90 -11.69
C ASN A 206 10.20 -15.63 -12.23
N ILE A 207 9.07 -14.93 -12.26
CA ILE A 207 7.76 -15.46 -12.62
C ILE A 207 7.27 -14.93 -13.98
N ARG A 208 8.19 -14.50 -14.87
CA ARG A 208 7.82 -13.84 -16.13
C ARG A 208 6.89 -14.69 -17.02
N SER A 209 7.15 -16.00 -17.11
CA SER A 209 6.37 -16.92 -17.95
C SER A 209 4.95 -17.14 -17.46
N ASP A 210 4.73 -16.98 -16.15
CA ASP A 210 3.50 -17.40 -15.47
C ASP A 210 2.91 -16.27 -14.61
N LEU A 211 3.22 -15.01 -14.92
CA LEU A 211 2.96 -13.87 -14.05
C LEU A 211 1.50 -13.77 -13.61
N GLU A 212 0.57 -13.91 -14.56
CA GLU A 212 -0.87 -13.85 -14.34
C GLU A 212 -1.33 -14.99 -13.42
N LEU A 213 -0.94 -16.23 -13.73
CA LEU A 213 -1.27 -17.41 -12.93
C LEU A 213 -0.66 -17.33 -11.52
N ARG A 214 0.52 -16.73 -11.39
CA ARG A 214 1.21 -16.53 -10.12
C ARG A 214 0.56 -15.46 -9.27
N ILE A 215 0.10 -14.35 -9.86
CA ILE A 215 -0.68 -13.37 -9.12
C ILE A 215 -2.02 -13.97 -8.68
N GLU A 216 -2.70 -14.72 -9.56
CA GLU A 216 -3.95 -15.39 -9.23
C GLU A 216 -3.80 -16.40 -8.09
N ARG A 217 -2.80 -17.28 -8.16
CA ARG A 217 -2.55 -18.28 -7.12
C ARG A 217 -2.22 -17.65 -5.76
N GLU A 218 -1.36 -16.63 -5.75
CA GLU A 218 -0.81 -16.12 -4.49
C GLU A 218 -1.65 -14.98 -3.87
N PHE A 219 -2.40 -14.23 -4.68
CA PHE A 219 -3.23 -13.10 -4.23
C PHE A 219 -4.74 -13.38 -4.38
N GLY A 220 -5.14 -14.39 -5.15
CA GLY A 220 -6.54 -14.67 -5.49
C GLY A 220 -7.12 -13.74 -6.55
N ILE A 221 -6.29 -12.86 -7.14
CA ILE A 221 -6.70 -11.86 -8.12
C ILE A 221 -6.81 -12.54 -9.49
N PRO A 222 -7.99 -12.52 -10.16
CA PRO A 222 -8.17 -13.20 -11.44
C PRO A 222 -7.09 -12.86 -12.47
N ALA A 223 -6.58 -13.88 -13.16
CA ALA A 223 -5.51 -13.74 -14.15
C ALA A 223 -5.79 -12.64 -15.20
N GLY A 224 -7.06 -12.50 -15.62
CA GLY A 224 -7.51 -11.48 -16.58
C GLY A 224 -7.22 -10.04 -16.16
N ILE A 225 -7.24 -9.73 -14.85
CA ILE A 225 -6.92 -8.38 -14.34
C ILE A 225 -5.44 -8.06 -14.57
N THR A 226 -4.57 -9.05 -14.35
CA THR A 226 -3.13 -8.89 -14.59
C THR A 226 -2.85 -8.75 -16.08
N ALA A 227 -3.53 -9.53 -16.92
CA ALA A 227 -3.41 -9.45 -18.37
C ALA A 227 -3.79 -8.05 -18.90
N GLU A 228 -4.94 -7.51 -18.49
CA GLU A 228 -5.39 -6.15 -18.85
C GLU A 228 -4.35 -5.08 -18.48
N VAL A 229 -3.79 -5.17 -17.26
CA VAL A 229 -2.74 -4.25 -16.81
C VAL A 229 -1.50 -4.32 -17.69
N ARG A 230 -1.09 -5.51 -18.10
CA ARG A 230 0.06 -5.66 -19.00
C ARG A 230 -0.20 -5.01 -20.35
N GLU A 231 -1.39 -5.19 -20.94
CA GLU A 231 -1.75 -4.54 -22.20
C GLU A 231 -1.68 -3.00 -22.09
N HIS A 232 -2.16 -2.43 -20.99
CA HIS A 232 -2.02 -1.00 -20.75
C HIS A 232 -0.56 -0.55 -20.63
N LEU A 233 0.27 -1.29 -19.88
CA LEU A 233 1.68 -0.96 -19.69
C LEU A 233 2.49 -1.11 -20.99
N GLU A 234 2.22 -2.12 -21.81
CA GLU A 234 2.90 -2.30 -23.10
C GLU A 234 2.53 -1.19 -24.09
N ARG A 235 1.23 -0.86 -24.25
CA ARG A 235 0.80 0.29 -25.07
C ARG A 235 1.46 1.60 -24.63
N MET A 236 1.55 1.83 -23.32
CA MET A 236 2.24 3.00 -22.78
C MET A 236 3.73 3.02 -23.16
N LYS A 237 4.44 1.90 -23.00
CA LYS A 237 5.87 1.78 -23.34
C LYS A 237 6.11 1.96 -24.84
N GLU A 238 5.25 1.41 -25.69
CA GLU A 238 5.31 1.60 -27.14
C GLU A 238 5.18 3.06 -27.51
N SER A 239 4.21 3.78 -26.94
CA SER A 239 4.03 5.22 -27.19
C SER A 239 5.27 6.06 -26.85
N TRP A 240 6.02 5.67 -25.80
CA TRP A 240 7.27 6.35 -25.44
C TRP A 240 8.41 6.02 -26.40
N ARG A 241 8.46 4.80 -26.93
CA ARG A 241 9.47 4.40 -27.92
C ARG A 241 9.27 5.15 -29.23
N THR A 242 8.03 5.34 -29.66
CA THR A 242 7.70 6.10 -30.88
C THR A 242 8.11 7.57 -30.75
N ARG A 243 7.70 8.26 -29.67
CA ARG A 243 8.09 9.67 -29.46
C ARG A 243 9.61 9.86 -29.42
N ARG A 244 10.35 8.97 -28.74
CA ARG A 244 11.83 9.04 -28.70
C ARG A 244 12.50 8.81 -30.06
N ARG A 245 11.80 8.23 -31.04
CA ARG A 245 12.28 8.09 -32.41
C ARG A 245 11.95 9.32 -33.27
N GLU A 246 10.83 9.99 -33.00
CA GLU A 246 10.44 11.24 -33.67
C GLU A 246 11.28 12.44 -33.19
N ASP A 247 11.73 12.42 -31.92
CA ASP A 247 12.60 13.45 -31.33
C ASP A 247 14.10 13.27 -31.70
N ARG A 248 14.46 12.30 -32.55
CA ARG A 248 15.84 11.97 -32.96
C ARG A 248 16.05 12.21 -34.45
#